data_AF-A0A0D0D5X0-F1
#
_entry.id   AF-A0A0D0D5X0-F1
#
_cell.length_a   1.000
_cell.length_b   1.000
_cell.length_c   1.000
_cell.angle_alpha   90.00
_cell.angle_beta   90.00
_cell.angle_gamma   90.00
#
_symmetry.space_group_name_H-M   'P 1'
#
loop_
_entity.id
_entity.type
_entity.pdbx_description
1 polymer ?
#
loop_
_entity_poly.entity_id
_entity_poly.type
_entity_poly.pdbx_seq_one_letter_code
_entity_poly.pdbx_strand_id
1 'polypeptide(L)'
;PHWGISFLIDETATEEVAVDMSQSNYIGSLCWNHTHLIDSTLHNYQLALNIVDALKTGKIHLAKEVTIVGAHVFGEDGVYPALAAPTCKAEDAGDMEFIFTTIMDRC
;
A
#
# COMPACT_ATOMS: atom_id res chain seq x y z
N PRO A 1 8.68 -12.08 30.07
CA PRO A 1 7.28 -12.08 29.57
C PRO A 1 7.29 -12.16 28.05
N HIS A 2 6.73 -13.23 27.47
CA HIS A 2 6.44 -13.26 26.04
C HIS A 2 5.07 -12.62 25.85
N TRP A 3 5.03 -11.44 25.27
CA TRP A 3 3.78 -10.83 24.83
C TRP A 3 3.43 -11.46 23.48
N GLY A 4 2.27 -12.10 23.40
CA GLY A 4 1.75 -12.57 22.12
C GLY A 4 1.17 -11.39 21.34
N ILE A 5 1.38 -11.39 20.03
CA ILE A 5 0.84 -10.39 19.11
C ILE A 5 -0.02 -11.12 18.08
N SER A 6 -1.24 -10.65 17.87
CA SER A 6 -2.08 -11.04 16.75
C SER A 6 -2.01 -9.98 15.67
N PHE A 7 -1.71 -10.38 14.43
CA PHE A 7 -1.89 -9.52 13.26
C PHE A 7 -3.28 -9.76 12.65
N LEU A 8 -4.03 -8.68 12.49
CA LEU A 8 -5.35 -8.63 11.87
C LEU A 8 -5.16 -8.01 10.49
N ILE A 9 -5.42 -8.78 9.44
CA ILE A 9 -5.24 -8.34 8.05
C ILE A 9 -6.61 -8.39 7.37
N ASP A 10 -7.02 -7.28 6.77
CA ASP A 10 -8.25 -7.19 6.00
C ASP A 10 -8.13 -6.20 4.86
N GLU A 11 -9.04 -6.28 3.90
CA GLU A 11 -9.10 -5.43 2.72
C GLU A 11 -10.41 -4.62 2.70
N THR A 12 -10.32 -3.36 2.30
CA THR A 12 -11.51 -2.53 2.09
C THR A 12 -11.42 -1.77 0.78
N ALA A 13 -12.56 -1.54 0.13
CA ALA A 13 -12.63 -0.81 -1.12
C ALA A 13 -12.19 0.64 -0.94
N THR A 14 -11.52 1.19 -1.96
CA THR A 14 -11.12 2.60 -2.01
C THR A 14 -11.57 3.22 -3.34
N GLU A 15 -11.68 4.55 -3.35
CA GLU A 15 -11.95 5.29 -4.58
C GLU A 15 -10.71 5.25 -5.50
N GLU A 16 -10.94 4.95 -6.78
CA GLU A 16 -9.90 4.92 -7.80
C GLU A 16 -9.53 6.36 -8.22
N VAL A 17 -8.81 7.07 -7.37
CA VAL A 17 -8.36 8.45 -7.60
C VAL A 17 -6.88 8.62 -7.25
N ALA A 18 -6.11 9.28 -8.12
CA ALA A 18 -4.73 9.68 -7.81
C ALA A 18 -4.74 10.86 -6.84
N VAL A 19 -3.89 10.81 -5.82
CA VAL A 19 -3.80 11.86 -4.78
C VAL A 19 -2.44 12.52 -4.83
N ASP A 20 -2.42 13.85 -4.97
CA ASP A 20 -1.18 14.63 -4.84
C ASP A 20 -0.81 14.80 -3.37
N MET A 21 0.31 14.19 -2.98
CA MET A 21 0.93 14.36 -1.67
C MET A 21 2.00 15.44 -1.76
N SER A 22 1.54 16.70 -1.80
CA SER A 22 2.41 17.87 -2.01
C SER A 22 3.56 17.99 -1.00
N GLN A 23 3.39 17.51 0.23
CA GLN A 23 4.44 17.52 1.26
C GLN A 23 5.64 16.63 0.92
N SER A 24 5.43 15.59 0.11
CA SER A 24 6.46 14.64 -0.33
C SER A 24 6.74 14.71 -1.83
N ASN A 25 6.07 15.59 -2.57
CA ASN A 25 6.05 15.62 -4.03
C ASN A 25 5.78 14.22 -4.61
N TYR A 26 4.74 13.54 -4.14
CA TYR A 26 4.48 12.14 -4.48
C TYR A 26 3.04 11.94 -4.94
N ILE A 27 2.84 11.08 -5.95
CA ILE A 27 1.50 10.64 -6.36
C ILE A 27 1.11 9.36 -5.61
N GLY A 28 0.14 9.50 -4.70
CA GLY A 28 -0.43 8.41 -3.93
C GLY A 28 -1.57 7.67 -4.64
N SER A 29 -2.09 6.64 -3.96
CA SER A 29 -3.22 5.81 -4.40
C SER A 29 -2.95 4.95 -5.66
N LEU A 30 -1.68 4.77 -6.01
CA LEU A 30 -1.27 3.79 -7.02
C LEU A 30 -1.20 2.41 -6.36
N CYS A 31 -1.59 1.36 -7.09
CA CYS A 31 -1.46 0.00 -6.60
C CYS A 31 0.02 -0.34 -6.32
N TRP A 32 0.33 -0.76 -5.09
CA TRP A 32 1.70 -1.05 -4.65
C TRP A 32 2.36 -2.16 -5.48
N ASN A 33 1.60 -3.18 -5.89
CA ASN A 33 2.13 -4.32 -6.63
C ASN A 33 2.69 -3.91 -8.00
N HIS A 34 2.16 -2.83 -8.61
CA HIS A 34 2.58 -2.37 -9.93
C HIS A 34 3.34 -1.03 -9.89
N THR A 35 3.21 -0.24 -8.81
CA THR A 35 3.82 1.10 -8.75
C THR A 35 5.35 1.08 -8.83
N HIS A 36 6.01 -0.02 -8.45
CA HIS A 36 7.46 -0.17 -8.55
C HIS A 36 8.00 -0.10 -9.99
N LEU A 37 7.12 -0.19 -11.00
CA LEU A 37 7.48 -0.09 -12.41
C LEU A 37 7.71 1.34 -12.90
N ILE A 38 7.45 2.35 -12.05
CA ILE A 38 7.66 3.77 -12.33
C ILE A 38 8.14 4.51 -11.07
N ASP A 39 8.71 5.71 -11.25
CA ASP A 39 8.95 6.65 -10.15
C ASP A 39 7.70 7.55 -9.98
N SER A 40 7.05 7.44 -8.82
CA SER A 40 5.86 8.23 -8.44
C SER A 40 6.20 9.57 -7.78
N THR A 41 7.49 9.89 -7.63
CA THR A 41 7.97 11.16 -7.06
C THR A 41 8.08 12.22 -8.16
N LEU A 42 7.46 13.38 -7.96
CA LEU A 42 7.39 14.49 -8.89
C LEU A 42 8.63 15.41 -8.79
N HIS A 43 9.79 14.91 -9.20
CA HIS A 43 11.01 15.73 -9.28
C HIS A 43 10.98 16.75 -10.43
N ASN A 44 10.21 16.48 -11.48
CA ASN A 44 10.05 17.34 -12.64
C ASN A 44 8.76 17.01 -13.39
N TYR A 45 8.42 17.85 -14.36
CA TYR A 45 7.21 17.69 -15.18
C TYR A 45 7.19 16.39 -15.99
N GLN A 46 8.35 15.89 -16.45
CA GLN A 46 8.41 14.67 -17.24
C GLN A 46 7.97 13.44 -16.43
N LEU A 47 8.27 13.38 -15.13
CA LEU A 47 7.81 12.29 -14.27
C LEU A 47 6.28 12.28 -14.14
N ALA A 48 5.64 13.45 -14.04
CA ALA A 48 4.19 13.54 -14.06
C ALA A 48 3.60 12.98 -15.37
N LEU A 49 4.19 13.31 -16.53
CA LEU A 49 3.78 12.76 -17.82
C LEU A 49 3.97 11.24 -17.88
N ASN A 50 5.08 10.72 -17.37
CA ASN A 50 5.36 9.29 -17.34
C ASN A 50 4.32 8.53 -16.50
N ILE A 51 3.90 9.08 -15.36
CA ILE A 51 2.82 8.49 -14.53
C ILE A 51 1.51 8.45 -15.32
N VAL A 52 1.14 9.55 -15.98
CA VAL A 52 -0.09 9.64 -16.80
C VAL A 52 -0.06 8.62 -17.94
N ASP A 53 1.06 8.49 -18.66
CA ASP A 53 1.18 7.54 -19.76
C ASP A 53 1.17 6.08 -19.25
N ALA A 54 1.77 5.82 -18.10
CA ALA A 54 1.76 4.49 -17.49
C ALA A 54 0.34 4.09 -17.01
N LEU A 55 -0.44 5.04 -16.50
CA LEU A 55 -1.86 4.84 -16.19
C LEU A 55 -2.69 4.58 -17.45
N LYS A 56 -2.49 5.38 -18.52
CA LYS A 56 -3.23 5.21 -19.79
C LYS A 56 -2.94 3.89 -20.48
N THR A 57 -1.70 3.41 -20.41
CA THR A 57 -1.27 2.14 -21.02
C THR A 57 -1.61 0.93 -20.16
N GLY A 58 -2.10 1.14 -18.92
CA GLY A 58 -2.35 0.07 -17.96
C GLY A 58 -1.09 -0.57 -17.39
N LYS A 59 0.09 0.02 -17.61
CA LYS A 59 1.35 -0.44 -17.01
C LYS A 59 1.30 -0.34 -15.48
N ILE A 60 0.61 0.68 -14.98
CA ILE A 60 0.18 0.81 -13.59
C ILE A 60 -1.30 1.17 -13.55
N HIS A 61 -1.91 1.09 -12.36
CA HIS A 61 -3.29 1.49 -12.17
C HIS A 61 -3.51 2.06 -10.76
N LEU A 62 -4.63 2.75 -10.60
CA LEU A 62 -5.08 3.22 -9.29
C LEU A 62 -5.49 2.01 -8.43
N ALA A 63 -5.31 2.14 -7.13
CA ALA A 63 -5.71 1.11 -6.20
C ALA A 63 -7.23 1.01 -6.14
N LYS A 64 -7.73 -0.22 -6.03
CA LYS A 64 -9.17 -0.54 -5.92
C LYS A 64 -9.55 -0.88 -4.50
N GLU A 65 -8.59 -1.44 -3.77
CA GLU A 65 -8.71 -1.80 -2.37
C GLU A 65 -7.49 -1.27 -1.60
N VAL A 66 -7.58 -1.33 -0.28
CA VAL A 66 -6.45 -1.09 0.61
C VAL A 66 -6.41 -2.23 1.62
N THR A 67 -5.27 -2.93 1.66
CA THR A 67 -4.98 -3.90 2.71
C THR A 67 -4.53 -3.14 3.95
N ILE A 68 -5.22 -3.34 5.06
CA ILE A 68 -4.87 -2.78 6.36
C ILE A 68 -4.40 -3.93 7.26
N VAL A 69 -3.26 -3.72 7.91
CA VAL A 69 -2.78 -4.62 8.97
C VAL A 69 -2.77 -3.89 10.30
N GLY A 70 -3.51 -4.44 11.26
CA GLY A 70 -3.50 -4.04 12.65
C GLY A 70 -2.76 -5.05 13.53
N ALA A 71 -1.98 -4.58 14.49
CA ALA A 71 -1.37 -5.40 15.53
C ALA A 71 -2.16 -5.26 16.83
N HIS A 72 -2.47 -6.38 17.48
CA HIS A 72 -3.09 -6.44 18.79
C HIS A 72 -2.18 -7.19 19.77
N VAL A 73 -1.77 -6.51 20.84
CA VAL A 73 -0.89 -7.07 21.88
C VAL A 73 -1.75 -7.71 22.97
N PHE A 74 -1.48 -8.96 23.32
CA PHE A 74 -2.24 -9.65 24.37
C PHE A 74 -2.05 -8.99 25.74
N GLY A 75 -3.18 -8.63 26.36
CA GLY A 75 -3.20 -7.95 27.65
C GLY A 75 -3.21 -6.42 27.56
N GLU A 76 -3.23 -5.86 26.36
CA GLU A 76 -3.46 -4.43 26.11
C GLU A 76 -4.78 -4.24 25.36
N ASP A 77 -5.47 -3.14 25.65
CA ASP A 77 -6.67 -2.75 24.92
C ASP A 77 -6.27 -1.90 23.71
N GLY A 78 -6.56 -2.41 22.50
CA GLY A 78 -6.44 -1.64 21.27
C GLY A 78 -5.91 -2.41 20.07
N VAL A 79 -6.07 -1.82 18.89
CA VAL A 79 -5.47 -2.28 17.65
C VAL A 79 -4.62 -1.16 17.08
N TYR A 80 -3.35 -1.45 16.82
CA TYR A 80 -2.37 -0.48 16.36
C TYR A 80 -2.13 -0.67 14.86
N PRO A 81 -2.25 0.38 14.02
CA PRO A 81 -1.99 0.24 12.60
C PRO A 81 -0.51 -0.08 12.36
N ALA A 82 -0.25 -1.21 11.70
CA ALA A 82 1.08 -1.65 11.32
C ALA A 82 1.39 -1.30 9.86
N LEU A 83 0.41 -1.46 8.98
CA LEU A 83 0.57 -1.23 7.54
C LEU A 83 -0.76 -0.85 6.88
N ALA A 84 -0.69 0.02 5.88
CA ALA A 84 -1.74 0.28 4.92
C ALA A 84 -1.12 0.26 3.53
N ALA A 85 -1.55 -0.68 2.69
CA ALA A 85 -1.04 -0.82 1.32
C ALA A 85 -2.18 -0.66 0.32
N PRO A 86 -2.09 0.28 -0.63
CA PRO A 86 -3.07 0.46 -1.68
C PRO A 86 -2.93 -0.66 -2.72
N THR A 87 -3.94 -1.51 -2.89
CA THR A 87 -3.82 -2.79 -3.60
C THR A 87 -4.79 -2.93 -4.78
N CYS A 88 -4.77 -4.09 -5.45
CA CYS A 88 -5.65 -4.39 -6.57
C CYS A 88 -6.86 -5.22 -6.11
N LYS A 89 -7.44 -6.07 -6.96
CA LYS A 89 -8.39 -7.13 -6.54
C LYS A 89 -7.89 -8.51 -6.99
N ALA A 90 -6.59 -8.60 -7.21
CA ALA A 90 -5.91 -9.70 -7.89
C ALA A 90 -4.69 -10.18 -7.09
N GLU A 91 -4.58 -9.74 -5.85
CA GLU A 91 -3.59 -10.20 -4.88
C GLU A 91 -3.76 -11.70 -4.68
N ASP A 92 -2.63 -12.38 -4.58
CA ASP A 92 -2.61 -13.81 -4.29
C ASP A 92 -1.94 -14.10 -2.94
N ALA A 93 -1.81 -15.39 -2.63
CA ALA A 93 -1.19 -15.81 -1.38
C ALA A 93 0.27 -15.35 -1.24
N GLY A 94 0.99 -15.18 -2.35
CA GLY A 94 2.36 -14.68 -2.37
C GLY A 94 2.43 -13.19 -2.03
N ASP A 95 1.48 -12.39 -2.52
CA ASP A 95 1.36 -10.98 -2.14
C ASP A 95 1.09 -10.84 -0.63
N MET A 96 0.23 -11.69 -0.08
CA MET A 96 -0.07 -11.69 1.36
C MET A 96 1.10 -12.17 2.22
N GLU A 97 1.87 -13.16 1.75
CA GLU A 97 3.11 -13.58 2.39
C GLU A 97 4.14 -12.44 2.41
N PHE A 98 4.26 -11.69 1.31
CA PHE A 98 5.13 -10.53 1.23
C PHE A 98 4.73 -9.44 2.23
N ILE A 99 3.43 -9.12 2.31
CA ILE A 99 2.90 -8.16 3.29
C ILE A 99 3.21 -8.64 4.72
N PHE A 100 2.93 -9.90 5.03
CA PHE A 100 3.17 -10.47 6.35
C PHE A 100 4.66 -10.43 6.73
N THR A 101 5.54 -10.85 5.82
CA THR A 101 7.00 -10.84 6.03
C THR A 101 7.52 -9.42 6.23
N THR A 102 7.02 -8.45 5.45
CA THR A 102 7.38 -7.03 5.59
C THR A 102 7.06 -6.49 6.98
N ILE A 103 5.98 -6.96 7.59
CA ILE A 103 5.58 -6.55 8.94
C ILE A 103 6.46 -7.23 9.99
N MET A 104 6.71 -8.53 9.84
CA MET A 104 7.59 -9.29 10.73
C MET A 104 9.01 -8.72 10.78
N ASP A 105 9.56 -8.26 9.65
CA ASP A 105 10.89 -7.65 9.56
C ASP A 105 10.99 -6.26 10.22
N ARG A 106 9.84 -5.64 10.54
CA ARG A 106 9.75 -4.31 11.16
C ARG A 106 9.35 -4.34 12.64
N CYS A 107 9.03 -5.52 13.19
CA CYS A 107 8.74 -5.77 14.61
C CYS A 107 9.97 -6.25 15.37
#